data_AF-K5CSV3-F1
#
_entry.id   AF-K5CSV3-F1
#
_cell.length_a   1.000
_cell.length_b   1.000
_cell.length_c   1.000
_cell.angle_alpha   90.00
_cell.angle_beta   90.00
_cell.angle_gamma   90.00
#
_symmetry.space_group_name_H-M   'P 1'
#
loop_
_entity.id
_entity.type
_entity.pdbx_description
1 polymer ?
#
loop_
_entity_poly.entity_id
_entity_poly.type
_entity_poly.pdbx_seq_one_letter_code
_entity_poly.pdbx_strand_id
1 'polypeptide(L)'
;MKIIYILCLGMVFFLLGCQSNTKQLEDEVLKWVGKKIIFPTYNETVTFGNDTFSVGERHKFRILSYVDSIGCSSCKLKLSDWNSFIMELNSKYKDQIDYLFYFHPKKTDNIYDLMWKNKFFHAIYVDANDSLNILNHFPEDERFHTFLLNENDEILAVGNPIANPYIKDLYLNIIYGDNIQSAVVSSLEETRISFSSLYLDMGIFNWKQMRSGSFFISNIGEKPLVINEVVVSCGCMIVNYEKQPVLKGDSIKMKIDYNAEHPGYFEKTITIYCNAEGSPFKLKIKGEAR
;
A
#
# COMPACT_ATOMS: atom_id res chain seq x y z
N MET A 1 -2.62 9.15 20.83
CA MET A 1 -1.26 9.49 21.30
C MET A 1 -0.15 8.67 20.64
N LYS A 2 -0.26 7.33 20.46
CA LYS A 2 0.82 6.52 19.85
C LYS A 2 0.91 6.55 18.31
N ILE A 3 -0.20 6.77 17.59
CA ILE A 3 -0.21 6.95 16.12
C ILE A 3 0.51 8.24 15.69
N ILE A 4 0.37 9.30 16.50
CA ILE A 4 1.10 10.57 16.34
C ILE A 4 2.62 10.33 16.41
N TYR A 5 3.08 9.39 17.24
CA TYR A 5 4.50 9.05 17.38
C TYR A 5 5.08 8.35 16.14
N ILE A 6 4.28 7.56 15.41
CA ILE A 6 4.71 6.86 14.18
C ILE A 6 4.80 7.87 13.01
N LEU A 7 3.88 8.83 12.95
CA LEU A 7 3.95 9.96 12.02
C LEU A 7 5.19 10.83 12.27
N CYS A 8 5.59 11.02 13.53
CA CYS A 8 6.82 11.77 13.87
C CYS A 8 8.12 11.05 13.52
N LEU A 9 8.18 9.70 13.58
CA LEU A 9 9.43 8.97 13.27
C LEU A 9 9.76 8.94 11.78
N GLY A 10 8.75 9.01 10.90
CA GLY A 10 8.94 9.08 9.44
C GLY A 10 9.43 10.44 8.92
N MET A 11 9.22 11.53 9.66
CA MET A 11 9.64 12.89 9.25
C MET A 11 11.09 13.25 9.63
N VAL A 12 11.74 12.50 10.53
CA VAL A 12 13.12 12.82 10.96
C VAL A 12 14.17 12.55 9.87
N PHE A 13 13.85 11.77 8.83
CA PHE A 13 14.76 11.51 7.70
C PHE A 13 14.77 12.60 6.61
N PHE A 14 13.99 13.68 6.75
CA PHE A 14 13.99 14.82 5.82
C PHE A 14 14.91 15.99 6.24
N LEU A 15 15.98 15.71 6.98
CA LEU A 15 17.02 16.70 7.22
C LEU A 15 18.06 16.62 6.11
N LEU A 16 17.81 17.35 5.02
CA LEU A 16 18.76 18.18 4.26
C LEU A 16 18.07 18.74 2.99
N GLY A 17 17.25 19.78 3.16
CA GLY A 17 16.71 20.57 2.03
C GLY A 17 15.55 21.50 2.40
N CYS A 18 15.79 22.81 2.39
CA CYS A 18 14.83 23.93 2.58
C CYS A 18 13.76 23.77 3.68
N GLN A 19 14.13 24.14 4.91
CA GLN A 19 13.30 24.09 6.14
C GLN A 19 11.96 24.86 6.11
N SER A 20 11.76 25.85 5.24
CA SER A 20 10.53 26.67 5.28
C SER A 20 9.35 26.01 4.58
N ASN A 21 9.59 25.36 3.43
CA ASN A 21 8.53 24.80 2.59
C ASN A 21 8.07 23.43 3.11
N THR A 22 8.97 22.65 3.70
CA THR A 22 8.65 21.33 4.30
C THR A 22 7.73 21.47 5.51
N LYS A 23 8.03 22.42 6.40
CA LYS A 23 7.22 22.68 7.60
C LYS A 23 5.78 23.12 7.26
N GLN A 24 5.62 23.95 6.23
CA GLN A 24 4.28 24.36 5.76
C GLN A 24 3.45 23.18 5.23
N LEU A 25 4.09 22.20 4.58
CA LEU A 25 3.41 21.00 4.09
C LEU A 25 3.01 20.07 5.24
N GLU A 26 3.89 19.90 6.22
CA GLU A 26 3.60 19.12 7.43
C GLU A 26 2.43 19.72 8.22
N ASP A 27 2.45 21.05 8.42
CA ASP A 27 1.36 21.78 9.09
C ASP A 27 0.03 21.60 8.34
N GLU A 28 0.04 21.57 7.01
CA GLU A 28 -1.18 21.34 6.23
C GLU A 28 -1.70 19.91 6.41
N VAL A 29 -0.85 18.88 6.31
CA VAL A 29 -1.25 17.49 6.55
C VAL A 29 -1.84 17.31 7.95
N LEU A 30 -1.21 17.88 8.98
CA LEU A 30 -1.64 17.75 10.37
C LEU A 30 -2.98 18.42 10.67
N LYS A 31 -3.37 19.45 9.90
CA LYS A 31 -4.71 20.06 10.01
C LYS A 31 -5.83 19.13 9.54
N TRP A 32 -5.54 18.15 8.69
CA TRP A 32 -6.55 17.31 8.04
C TRP A 32 -6.70 15.95 8.70
N VAL A 33 -5.61 15.33 9.15
CA VAL A 33 -5.68 14.03 9.85
C VAL A 33 -6.60 14.12 11.08
N GLY A 34 -7.55 13.19 11.17
CA GLY A 34 -8.57 13.12 12.22
C GLY A 34 -9.81 13.98 11.97
N LYS A 35 -9.84 14.86 10.96
CA LYS A 35 -11.08 15.54 10.57
C LYS A 35 -12.03 14.57 9.88
N LYS A 36 -13.32 14.81 10.05
CA LYS A 36 -14.38 14.07 9.37
C LYS A 36 -14.74 14.73 8.05
N ILE A 37 -14.80 13.96 6.96
CA ILE A 37 -15.36 14.42 5.69
C ILE A 37 -16.88 14.45 5.78
N ILE A 38 -17.47 15.58 5.36
CA ILE A 38 -18.90 15.76 5.24
C ILE A 38 -19.28 15.53 3.77
N PHE A 39 -20.00 14.45 3.50
CA PHE A 39 -20.47 14.14 2.17
C PHE A 39 -21.80 14.84 1.86
N PRO A 40 -21.99 15.35 0.63
CA PRO A 40 -23.24 15.95 0.21
C PRO A 40 -24.36 14.90 0.06
N THR A 41 -25.58 15.27 0.42
CA THR A 41 -26.79 14.46 0.27
C THR A 41 -27.44 14.76 -1.09
N TYR A 42 -26.84 14.32 -2.20
CA TYR A 42 -27.46 14.52 -3.52
C TYR A 42 -28.47 13.43 -3.87
N ASN A 43 -29.48 13.79 -4.67
CA ASN A 43 -30.41 12.86 -5.33
C ASN A 43 -29.92 12.36 -6.70
N GLU A 44 -28.86 12.96 -7.27
CA GLU A 44 -28.39 12.68 -8.63
C GLU A 44 -27.00 12.04 -8.59
N THR A 45 -26.95 10.71 -8.46
CA THR A 45 -25.72 9.95 -8.66
C THR A 45 -25.70 9.39 -10.08
N VAL A 46 -24.72 9.78 -10.87
CA VAL A 46 -24.44 9.10 -12.15
C VAL A 46 -23.42 8.01 -11.90
N THR A 47 -23.87 6.79 -11.61
CA THR A 47 -22.99 5.62 -11.60
C THR A 47 -22.80 5.11 -13.03
N PHE A 48 -21.55 5.04 -13.49
CA PHE A 48 -21.20 4.35 -14.73
C PHE A 48 -20.49 3.04 -14.40
N GLY A 49 -21.02 1.92 -14.90
CA GLY A 49 -20.53 0.57 -14.63
C GLY A 49 -21.47 -0.21 -13.71
N ASN A 50 -21.95 -1.36 -14.19
CA ASN A 50 -22.62 -2.35 -13.35
C ASN A 50 -21.60 -2.89 -12.35
N ASP A 51 -21.64 -2.40 -11.12
CA ASP A 51 -21.93 -3.25 -9.99
C ASP A 51 -22.74 -2.39 -9.02
N THR A 52 -23.98 -2.81 -8.82
CA THR A 52 -24.91 -2.23 -7.87
C THR A 52 -24.21 -2.18 -6.52
N PHE A 53 -23.78 -0.99 -6.08
CA PHE A 53 -23.44 -0.79 -4.68
C PHE A 53 -24.67 -1.22 -3.88
N SER A 54 -24.55 -2.30 -3.13
CA SER A 54 -25.50 -2.65 -2.08
C SER A 54 -25.54 -1.45 -1.13
N VAL A 55 -26.66 -0.74 -1.14
CA VAL A 55 -26.95 0.52 -0.40
C VAL A 55 -26.92 0.32 1.15
N GLY A 56 -26.21 -0.69 1.66
CA GLY A 56 -26.25 -1.07 3.08
C GLY A 56 -24.92 -1.42 3.73
N GLU A 57 -23.88 -1.82 2.99
CA GLU A 57 -22.62 -2.25 3.59
C GLU A 57 -21.54 -1.19 3.38
N ARG A 58 -21.24 -0.47 4.45
CA ARG A 58 -20.20 0.55 4.48
C ARG A 58 -18.87 -0.13 4.77
N HIS A 59 -17.92 -0.02 3.85
CA HIS A 59 -16.64 -0.68 4.00
C HIS A 59 -15.74 0.03 5.02
N LYS A 60 -14.78 -0.73 5.55
CA LYS A 60 -13.87 -0.32 6.63
C LYS A 60 -13.01 0.88 6.28
N PHE A 61 -12.54 0.92 5.04
CA PHE A 61 -11.75 2.02 4.50
C PHE A 61 -12.43 2.62 3.28
N ARG A 62 -12.22 3.92 3.07
CA ARG A 62 -12.66 4.59 1.84
C ARG A 62 -11.54 5.47 1.32
N ILE A 63 -11.24 5.39 0.03
CA ILE A 63 -10.29 6.29 -0.63
C ILE A 63 -11.10 7.34 -1.36
N LEU A 64 -11.04 8.58 -0.89
CA LEU A 64 -11.66 9.74 -1.50
C LEU A 64 -10.64 10.47 -2.35
N SER A 65 -10.91 10.65 -3.64
CA SER A 65 -10.17 11.57 -4.50
C SER A 65 -11.13 12.63 -5.03
N TYR A 66 -10.91 13.88 -4.60
CA TYR A 66 -11.57 15.05 -5.17
C TYR A 66 -10.70 15.60 -6.30
N VAL A 67 -11.32 15.96 -7.42
CA VAL A 67 -10.62 16.58 -8.55
C VAL A 67 -11.45 17.77 -9.03
N ASP A 68 -10.84 18.94 -8.93
CA ASP A 68 -11.40 20.17 -9.47
C ASP A 68 -11.18 20.31 -10.98
N SER A 69 -11.87 21.30 -11.52
CA SER A 69 -11.92 21.57 -12.95
C SER A 69 -10.69 22.35 -13.47
N ILE A 70 -9.68 22.61 -12.65
CA ILE A 70 -8.49 23.39 -13.04
C ILE A 70 -7.55 22.45 -13.82
N GLY A 71 -6.84 22.88 -14.87
CA GLY A 71 -5.90 22.01 -15.64
C GLY A 71 -6.50 20.91 -16.55
N CYS A 72 -5.62 20.11 -17.18
CA CYS A 72 -6.01 19.06 -18.12
C CYS A 72 -6.58 17.85 -17.36
N SER A 73 -7.90 17.64 -17.46
CA SER A 73 -8.63 16.59 -16.76
C SER A 73 -8.05 15.18 -16.98
N SER A 74 -7.49 14.88 -18.15
CA SER A 74 -6.84 13.58 -18.42
C SER A 74 -5.51 13.38 -17.69
N CYS A 75 -4.70 14.44 -17.53
CA CYS A 75 -3.42 14.36 -16.82
C CYS A 75 -3.57 14.31 -15.30
N LYS A 76 -4.61 14.98 -14.78
CA LYS A 76 -4.89 15.04 -13.33
C LYS A 76 -5.52 13.76 -12.80
N LEU A 77 -6.44 13.17 -13.56
CA LEU A 77 -7.20 12.02 -13.06
C LEU A 77 -6.39 10.72 -13.06
N LYS A 78 -5.38 10.57 -13.94
CA LYS A 78 -4.51 9.37 -14.02
C LYS A 78 -5.28 8.04 -13.86
N LEU A 79 -6.44 7.92 -14.51
CA LEU A 79 -7.40 6.84 -14.29
C LEU A 79 -6.81 5.43 -14.52
N SER A 80 -5.87 5.30 -15.47
CA SER A 80 -5.17 4.03 -15.71
C SER A 80 -4.26 3.61 -14.54
N ASP A 81 -3.59 4.55 -13.89
CA ASP A 81 -2.74 4.28 -12.74
C ASP A 81 -3.60 3.95 -11.51
N TRP A 82 -4.73 4.65 -11.35
CA TRP A 82 -5.74 4.31 -10.35
C TRP A 82 -6.29 2.90 -10.54
N ASN A 83 -6.64 2.49 -11.78
CA ASN A 83 -7.05 1.11 -12.04
C ASN A 83 -5.99 0.10 -11.56
N SER A 84 -4.71 0.38 -11.81
CA SER A 84 -3.61 -0.50 -11.37
C SER A 84 -3.52 -0.58 -9.84
N PHE A 85 -3.65 0.55 -9.16
CA PHE A 85 -3.62 0.61 -7.69
C PHE A 85 -4.86 -0.04 -7.05
N ILE A 86 -6.04 0.19 -7.62
CA ILE A 86 -7.29 -0.44 -7.17
C ILE A 86 -7.22 -1.95 -7.38
N MET A 87 -6.68 -2.42 -8.51
CA MET A 87 -6.45 -3.85 -8.73
C MET A 87 -5.51 -4.44 -7.68
N GLU A 88 -4.43 -3.74 -7.32
CA GLU A 88 -3.51 -4.16 -6.25
C GLU A 88 -4.23 -4.29 -4.91
N LEU A 89 -5.01 -3.28 -4.52
CA LEU A 89 -5.79 -3.30 -3.28
C LEU A 89 -6.88 -4.38 -3.28
N ASN A 90 -7.66 -4.49 -4.37
CA ASN A 90 -8.75 -5.45 -4.52
C ASN A 90 -8.24 -6.90 -4.59
N SER A 91 -7.02 -7.14 -5.06
CA SER A 91 -6.43 -8.49 -5.04
C SER A 91 -6.35 -9.08 -3.62
N LYS A 92 -6.37 -8.22 -2.59
CA LYS A 92 -6.19 -8.61 -1.20
C LYS A 92 -7.35 -8.19 -0.27
N TYR A 93 -8.14 -7.16 -0.63
CA TYR A 93 -9.17 -6.57 0.22
C TYR A 93 -10.41 -6.08 -0.55
N LYS A 94 -10.81 -6.82 -1.61
CA LYS A 94 -11.91 -6.46 -2.52
C LYS A 94 -13.18 -5.94 -1.83
N ASP A 95 -13.51 -6.48 -0.66
CA ASP A 95 -14.75 -6.19 0.07
C ASP A 95 -14.49 -5.41 1.38
N GLN A 96 -13.46 -4.56 1.42
CA GLN A 96 -13.15 -3.70 2.58
C GLN A 96 -12.83 -2.25 2.22
N ILE A 97 -12.85 -1.88 0.93
CA ILE A 97 -12.46 -0.55 0.48
C ILE A 97 -13.48 0.03 -0.49
N ASP A 98 -14.04 1.18 -0.13
CA ASP A 98 -14.82 2.01 -1.04
C ASP A 98 -13.90 2.98 -1.80
N TYR A 99 -14.11 3.12 -3.11
CA TYR A 99 -13.39 4.10 -3.92
C TYR A 99 -14.33 5.22 -4.35
N LEU A 100 -14.07 6.44 -3.88
CA LEU A 100 -14.93 7.60 -4.07
C LEU A 100 -14.21 8.65 -4.92
N PHE A 101 -14.57 8.74 -6.19
CA PHE A 101 -14.01 9.74 -7.11
C PHE A 101 -15.01 10.87 -7.30
N TYR A 102 -14.76 12.03 -6.70
CA TYR A 102 -15.58 13.23 -6.90
C TYR A 102 -14.91 14.14 -7.93
N PHE A 103 -15.66 14.45 -8.98
CA PHE A 103 -15.20 15.30 -10.07
C PHE A 103 -16.09 16.52 -10.18
N HIS A 104 -15.52 17.71 -9.98
CA HIS A 104 -16.17 18.96 -10.30
C HIS A 104 -15.81 19.36 -11.74
N PRO A 105 -16.73 19.24 -12.72
CA PRO A 105 -16.42 19.47 -14.13
C PRO A 105 -16.41 20.96 -14.50
N LYS A 106 -15.59 21.36 -15.49
CA LYS A 106 -15.86 22.58 -16.27
C LYS A 106 -17.06 22.33 -17.18
N LYS A 107 -17.73 23.40 -17.61
CA LYS A 107 -18.81 23.35 -18.61
C LYS A 107 -18.47 22.57 -19.89
N THR A 108 -17.19 22.43 -20.22
CA THR A 108 -16.70 21.77 -21.44
C THR A 108 -16.18 20.35 -21.24
N ASP A 109 -16.15 19.85 -20.00
CA ASP A 109 -15.58 18.52 -19.72
C ASP A 109 -16.59 17.41 -20.05
N ASN A 110 -16.18 16.48 -20.91
CA ASN A 110 -16.92 15.23 -21.13
C ASN A 110 -16.28 14.09 -20.32
N ILE A 111 -16.71 13.94 -19.08
CA ILE A 111 -16.19 12.90 -18.16
C ILE A 111 -16.45 11.49 -18.69
N TYR A 112 -17.56 11.27 -19.41
CA TYR A 112 -17.91 9.95 -19.97
C TYR A 112 -16.89 9.48 -21.01
N ASP A 113 -16.49 10.38 -21.92
CA ASP A 113 -15.46 10.07 -22.91
C ASP A 113 -14.12 9.72 -22.24
N LEU A 114 -13.80 10.41 -21.14
CA LEU A 114 -12.57 10.18 -20.40
C LEU A 114 -12.59 8.81 -19.70
N MET A 115 -13.69 8.45 -19.05
CA MET A 115 -13.86 7.14 -18.40
C MET A 115 -13.75 6.02 -19.42
N TRP A 116 -14.47 6.12 -20.54
CA TRP A 116 -14.48 5.09 -21.59
C TRP A 116 -13.09 4.89 -22.20
N LYS A 117 -12.39 5.98 -22.55
CA LYS A 117 -11.03 5.92 -23.09
C LYS A 117 -10.04 5.24 -22.14
N ASN A 118 -10.22 5.42 -20.82
CA ASN A 118 -9.34 4.86 -19.80
C ASN A 118 -9.81 3.49 -19.27
N LYS A 119 -10.92 2.94 -19.78
CA LYS A 119 -11.53 1.69 -19.27
C LYS A 119 -11.74 1.76 -17.75
N PHE A 120 -12.17 2.92 -17.27
CA PHE A 120 -12.39 3.16 -15.84
C PHE A 120 -13.87 2.94 -15.53
N PHE A 121 -14.17 1.83 -14.86
CA PHE A 121 -15.54 1.38 -14.59
C PHE A 121 -15.91 1.47 -13.09
N HIS A 122 -15.12 2.21 -12.31
CA HIS A 122 -15.47 2.52 -10.92
C HIS A 122 -16.42 3.71 -10.87
N ALA A 123 -17.23 3.78 -9.81
CA ALA A 123 -18.17 4.87 -9.60
C ALA A 123 -17.44 6.22 -9.53
N ILE A 124 -17.96 7.20 -10.30
CA ILE A 124 -17.53 8.59 -10.27
C ILE A 124 -18.74 9.45 -9.92
N TYR A 125 -18.55 10.37 -8.99
CA TYR A 125 -19.53 11.36 -8.58
C TYR A 125 -19.25 12.66 -9.32
N VAL A 126 -20.17 13.05 -10.20
CA VAL A 126 -20.09 14.33 -10.91
C VAL A 126 -20.72 15.42 -10.04
N ASP A 127 -19.90 16.27 -9.47
CA ASP A 127 -20.32 17.34 -8.56
C ASP A 127 -20.34 18.69 -9.27
N ALA A 128 -21.42 18.95 -10.02
CA ALA A 128 -21.57 20.19 -10.78
C ALA A 128 -21.60 21.45 -9.90
N ASN A 129 -21.95 21.31 -8.61
CA ASN A 129 -22.13 22.41 -7.67
C ASN A 129 -20.94 22.59 -6.72
N ASP A 130 -19.86 21.84 -6.93
CA ASP A 130 -18.68 21.80 -6.06
C ASP A 130 -19.02 21.57 -4.57
N SER A 131 -20.14 20.91 -4.27
CA SER A 131 -20.65 20.94 -2.89
C SER A 131 -19.86 20.04 -1.94
N LEU A 132 -19.15 19.01 -2.41
CA LEU A 132 -18.19 18.31 -1.55
C LEU A 132 -17.10 19.26 -1.06
N ASN A 133 -16.51 20.07 -1.95
CA ASN A 133 -15.50 21.05 -1.56
C ASN A 133 -16.09 22.17 -0.71
N ILE A 134 -17.26 22.70 -1.06
CA ILE A 134 -17.92 23.77 -0.27
C ILE A 134 -18.18 23.31 1.17
N LEU A 135 -18.55 22.04 1.38
CA LEU A 135 -18.81 21.50 2.72
C LEU A 135 -17.54 21.30 3.56
N ASN A 136 -16.40 21.00 2.92
CA ASN A 136 -15.18 20.57 3.61
C ASN A 136 -14.06 21.62 3.57
N HIS A 137 -14.11 22.57 2.64
CA HIS A 137 -13.09 23.56 2.34
C HIS A 137 -11.72 22.93 2.07
N PHE A 138 -11.60 22.13 1.01
CA PHE A 138 -10.33 21.48 0.68
C PHE A 138 -9.22 22.50 0.40
N PRO A 139 -7.93 22.15 0.63
CA PRO A 139 -6.82 23.07 0.42
C PRO A 139 -6.72 23.50 -1.04
N GLU A 140 -6.24 24.71 -1.31
CA GLU A 140 -5.96 25.14 -2.70
C GLU A 140 -4.92 24.25 -3.40
N ASP A 141 -4.02 23.63 -2.64
CA ASP A 141 -3.01 22.74 -3.17
C ASP A 141 -3.58 21.33 -3.40
N GLU A 142 -3.77 21.00 -4.68
CA GLU A 142 -4.36 19.76 -5.18
C GLU A 142 -3.65 18.49 -4.72
N ARG A 143 -2.39 18.59 -4.27
CA ARG A 143 -1.67 17.44 -3.70
C ARG A 143 -2.37 16.89 -2.45
N PHE A 144 -3.22 17.68 -1.81
CA PHE A 144 -3.99 17.32 -0.63
C PHE A 144 -5.47 17.04 -0.92
N HIS A 145 -5.85 16.76 -2.16
CA HIS A 145 -7.25 16.41 -2.53
C HIS A 145 -7.55 14.91 -2.52
N THR A 146 -6.63 14.08 -2.01
CA THR A 146 -6.84 12.64 -1.88
C THR A 146 -6.68 12.22 -0.42
N PHE A 147 -7.63 11.45 0.08
CA PHE A 147 -7.76 11.09 1.49
C PHE A 147 -8.04 9.60 1.66
N LEU A 148 -7.37 8.99 2.62
CA LEU A 148 -7.76 7.69 3.17
C LEU A 148 -8.65 7.94 4.38
N LEU A 149 -9.85 7.38 4.37
CA LEU A 149 -10.86 7.53 5.40
C LEU A 149 -11.10 6.21 6.13
N ASN A 150 -11.47 6.28 7.41
CA ASN A 150 -12.04 5.15 8.13
C ASN A 150 -13.55 5.00 7.90
N GLU A 151 -14.13 3.98 8.53
CA GLU A 151 -15.56 3.68 8.55
C GLU A 151 -16.45 4.81 9.09
N ASN A 152 -15.88 5.84 9.74
CA ASN A 152 -16.58 7.01 10.29
C ASN A 152 -16.36 8.31 9.49
N ASP A 153 -15.78 8.22 8.28
CA ASP A 153 -15.38 9.34 7.41
C ASP A 153 -14.22 10.18 7.96
N GLU A 154 -13.51 9.70 8.99
CA GLU A 154 -12.37 10.42 9.53
C GLU A 154 -11.12 10.17 8.70
N ILE A 155 -10.35 11.23 8.44
CA ILE A 155 -9.16 11.19 7.61
C ILE A 155 -8.02 10.52 8.39
N LEU A 156 -7.55 9.38 7.88
CA LEU A 156 -6.39 8.65 8.38
C LEU A 156 -5.09 9.11 7.73
N ALA A 157 -5.14 9.45 6.44
CA ALA A 157 -4.00 9.95 5.68
C ALA A 157 -4.44 10.89 4.56
N VAL A 158 -3.53 11.79 4.18
CA VAL A 158 -3.73 12.80 3.13
C VAL A 158 -2.62 12.65 2.09
N GLY A 159 -2.97 12.81 0.82
CA GLY A 159 -2.06 12.81 -0.30
C GLY A 159 -2.45 11.81 -1.38
N ASN A 160 -2.02 12.06 -2.61
CA ASN A 160 -2.34 11.21 -3.75
C ASN A 160 -1.34 10.02 -3.89
N PRO A 161 -1.77 8.76 -3.70
CA PRO A 161 -0.91 7.58 -3.77
C PRO A 161 -0.43 7.26 -5.19
N ILE A 162 -1.08 7.81 -6.22
CA ILE A 162 -0.65 7.69 -7.62
C ILE A 162 0.49 8.66 -7.93
N ALA A 163 0.52 9.81 -7.26
CA ALA A 163 1.55 10.82 -7.48
C ALA A 163 2.79 10.61 -6.60
N ASN A 164 2.67 9.91 -5.47
CA ASN A 164 3.75 9.77 -4.50
C ASN A 164 3.84 8.33 -3.92
N PRO A 165 4.95 7.59 -4.18
CA PRO A 165 5.12 6.23 -3.69
C PRO A 165 5.16 6.13 -2.16
N TYR A 166 5.64 7.17 -1.45
CA TYR A 166 5.63 7.17 0.02
C TYR A 166 4.21 7.26 0.58
N ILE A 167 3.31 7.99 -0.10
CA ILE A 167 1.89 8.05 0.27
C ILE A 167 1.20 6.73 -0.07
N LYS A 168 1.56 6.11 -1.20
CA LYS A 168 1.11 4.74 -1.52
C LYS A 168 1.50 3.77 -0.41
N ASP A 169 2.77 3.77 -0.01
CA ASP A 169 3.26 2.92 1.08
C ASP A 169 2.56 3.22 2.40
N LEU A 170 2.28 4.49 2.72
CA LEU A 170 1.50 4.88 3.90
C LEU A 170 0.08 4.30 3.85
N TYR A 171 -0.62 4.42 2.73
CA TYR A 171 -1.98 3.88 2.57
C TYR A 171 -1.97 2.36 2.72
N LEU A 172 -1.06 1.68 2.03
CA LEU A 172 -0.87 0.25 2.15
C LEU A 172 -0.56 -0.12 3.61
N ASN A 173 0.31 0.61 4.30
CA ASN A 173 0.63 0.37 5.70
C ASN A 173 -0.53 0.63 6.65
N ILE A 174 -1.46 1.55 6.36
CA ILE A 174 -2.64 1.76 7.20
C ILE A 174 -3.69 0.68 6.92
N ILE A 175 -4.01 0.46 5.65
CA ILE A 175 -5.01 -0.53 5.21
C ILE A 175 -4.57 -1.94 5.61
N TYR A 176 -3.30 -2.27 5.39
CA TYR A 176 -2.71 -3.54 5.81
C TYR A 176 -2.32 -3.53 7.29
N GLY A 177 -2.11 -2.35 7.89
CA GLY A 177 -1.69 -2.17 9.28
C GLY A 177 -2.81 -2.06 10.30
N ASP A 178 -4.06 -2.12 9.89
CA ASP A 178 -5.08 -2.60 10.82
C ASP A 178 -4.86 -4.08 11.21
N ASN A 179 -4.01 -4.83 10.47
CA ASN A 179 -3.38 -6.06 10.97
C ASN A 179 -2.08 -5.81 11.76
N ILE A 180 -1.50 -4.60 11.79
CA ILE A 180 -0.33 -4.23 12.61
C ILE A 180 -0.72 -4.10 14.08
N GLN A 181 -1.96 -3.77 14.44
CA GLN A 181 -2.36 -3.81 15.85
C GLN A 181 -2.41 -5.25 16.39
N SER A 182 -2.80 -6.21 15.54
CA SER A 182 -2.66 -7.65 15.80
C SER A 182 -1.21 -8.13 15.66
N ALA A 183 -0.44 -7.61 14.69
CA ALA A 183 0.95 -8.01 14.42
C ALA A 183 1.97 -7.42 15.41
N VAL A 184 1.70 -6.27 16.03
CA VAL A 184 2.54 -5.64 17.06
C VAL A 184 2.31 -6.34 18.39
N VAL A 185 1.05 -6.62 18.75
CA VAL A 185 0.71 -7.47 19.90
C VAL A 185 1.25 -8.88 19.70
N SER A 186 1.11 -9.46 18.51
CA SER A 186 1.72 -10.77 18.23
C SER A 186 3.24 -10.71 18.12
N SER A 187 3.85 -9.60 17.69
CA SER A 187 5.32 -9.48 17.64
C SER A 187 5.98 -9.37 19.01
N LEU A 188 5.20 -9.03 20.04
CA LEU A 188 5.62 -9.04 21.45
C LEU A 188 5.46 -10.42 22.08
N GLU A 189 4.70 -11.33 21.44
CA GLU A 189 4.50 -12.70 21.89
C GLU A 189 5.24 -13.67 20.97
N GLU A 190 6.27 -14.33 21.49
CA GLU A 190 7.08 -15.26 20.71
C GLU A 190 6.23 -16.43 20.20
N THR A 191 6.48 -16.84 18.94
CA THR A 191 5.94 -18.07 18.37
C THR A 191 7.06 -19.06 18.02
N ARG A 192 6.67 -20.25 17.55
CA ARG A 192 7.61 -21.28 17.09
C ARG A 192 7.44 -21.51 15.61
N ILE A 193 8.55 -21.71 14.91
CA ILE A 193 8.54 -21.91 13.46
C ILE A 193 9.34 -23.14 13.06
N SER A 194 9.05 -23.64 11.85
CA SER A 194 9.88 -24.62 11.17
C SER A 194 10.20 -24.17 9.75
N PHE A 195 11.42 -24.45 9.30
CA PHE A 195 11.84 -24.22 7.92
C PHE A 195 11.75 -25.50 7.12
N SER A 196 11.32 -25.43 5.86
CA SER A 196 11.41 -26.57 4.94
C SER A 196 12.86 -27.02 4.72
N SER A 197 13.78 -26.05 4.72
CA SER A 197 15.23 -26.25 4.70
C SER A 197 15.92 -24.93 5.08
N LEU A 198 17.06 -25.00 5.79
CA LEU A 198 17.93 -23.83 6.00
C LEU A 198 18.93 -23.62 4.83
N TYR A 199 18.91 -24.54 3.87
CA TYR A 199 19.78 -24.54 2.71
C TYR A 199 18.96 -24.64 1.43
N LEU A 200 19.21 -23.74 0.49
CA LEU A 200 18.62 -23.78 -0.85
C LEU A 200 19.73 -23.95 -1.89
N ASP A 201 19.73 -25.10 -2.55
CA ASP A 201 20.61 -25.36 -3.69
C ASP A 201 19.91 -24.93 -4.98
N MET A 202 20.47 -23.95 -5.68
CA MET A 202 19.97 -23.44 -6.95
C MET A 202 20.46 -24.27 -8.15
N GLY A 203 21.39 -25.20 -7.92
CA GLY A 203 22.02 -26.04 -8.91
C GLY A 203 22.95 -25.27 -9.85
N ILE A 204 23.16 -25.86 -11.03
CA ILE A 204 23.96 -25.26 -12.10
C ILE A 204 23.02 -24.48 -13.04
N PHE A 205 23.36 -23.24 -13.37
CA PHE A 205 22.59 -22.43 -14.31
C PHE A 205 23.48 -21.46 -15.10
N ASN A 206 22.94 -20.92 -16.21
CA ASN A 206 23.66 -19.93 -17.01
C ASN A 206 23.77 -18.59 -16.26
N TRP A 207 24.97 -18.07 -16.05
CA TRP A 207 25.19 -16.88 -15.22
C TRP A 207 24.52 -15.60 -15.74
N LYS A 208 24.17 -15.56 -17.04
CA LYS A 208 23.44 -14.44 -17.65
C LYS A 208 21.93 -14.52 -17.47
N GLN A 209 21.42 -15.59 -16.85
CA GLN A 209 20.00 -15.79 -16.58
C GLN A 209 19.73 -15.72 -15.09
N MET A 210 18.62 -15.08 -14.74
CA MET A 210 18.11 -15.06 -13.38
C MET A 210 17.68 -16.48 -12.97
N ARG A 211 18.05 -16.88 -11.75
CA ARG A 211 17.65 -18.17 -11.17
C ARG A 211 16.75 -17.95 -9.97
N SER A 212 15.58 -18.59 -10.02
CA SER A 212 14.61 -18.54 -8.92
C SER A 212 14.67 -19.82 -8.08
N GLY A 213 14.47 -19.69 -6.77
CA GLY A 213 14.20 -20.79 -5.86
C GLY A 213 13.22 -20.37 -4.77
N SER A 214 12.82 -21.31 -3.90
CA SER A 214 11.93 -21.00 -2.79
C SER A 214 12.13 -21.91 -1.60
N PHE A 215 11.89 -21.39 -0.41
CA PHE A 215 11.71 -22.19 0.81
C PHE A 215 10.42 -21.77 1.52
N PHE A 216 9.97 -22.61 2.45
CA PHE A 216 8.79 -22.35 3.26
C PHE A 216 9.18 -22.14 4.71
N ILE A 217 8.50 -21.22 5.37
CA ILE A 217 8.51 -21.05 6.82
C ILE A 217 7.11 -21.38 7.30
N SER A 218 6.98 -22.33 8.22
CA SER A 218 5.70 -22.74 8.79
C SER A 218 5.59 -22.28 10.23
N ASN A 219 4.43 -21.76 10.62
CA ASN A 219 4.15 -21.41 12.00
C ASN A 219 3.61 -22.64 12.74
N ILE A 220 4.42 -23.18 13.64
CA ILE A 220 4.09 -24.35 14.48
C ILE A 220 3.76 -23.94 15.93
N GLY A 221 3.67 -22.64 16.20
CA GLY A 221 3.28 -22.08 17.49
C GLY A 221 1.82 -21.64 17.51
N GLU A 222 1.37 -21.21 18.69
CA GLU A 222 -0.01 -20.79 18.91
C GLU A 222 -0.27 -19.33 18.48
N LYS A 223 0.80 -18.52 18.41
CA LYS A 223 0.74 -17.10 18.10
C LYS A 223 1.06 -16.85 16.62
N PRO A 224 0.49 -15.82 15.97
CA PRO A 224 0.84 -15.47 14.60
C PRO A 224 2.33 -15.16 14.44
N LEU A 225 2.94 -15.72 13.41
CA LEU A 225 4.31 -15.40 13.00
C LEU A 225 4.32 -14.12 12.19
N VAL A 226 5.16 -13.17 12.58
CA VAL A 226 5.40 -11.89 11.92
C VAL A 226 6.85 -11.83 11.51
N ILE A 227 7.10 -11.66 10.21
CA ILE A 227 8.43 -11.37 9.68
C ILE A 227 8.65 -9.86 9.77
N ASN A 228 9.55 -9.43 10.64
CA ASN A 228 9.90 -8.03 10.85
C ASN A 228 10.77 -7.51 9.70
N GLU A 229 11.78 -8.29 9.32
CA GLU A 229 12.77 -7.86 8.33
C GLU A 229 13.44 -9.07 7.65
N VAL A 230 13.81 -8.91 6.38
CA VAL A 230 14.64 -9.87 5.65
C VAL A 230 15.83 -9.12 5.07
N VAL A 231 17.04 -9.52 5.48
CA VAL A 231 18.30 -8.90 5.06
C VAL A 231 19.08 -9.87 4.18
N VAL A 232 19.48 -9.42 3.00
CA VAL A 232 20.27 -10.20 2.04
C VAL A 232 21.74 -9.78 2.07
N SER A 233 22.67 -10.71 1.83
CA SER A 233 24.10 -10.42 1.87
C SER A 233 24.65 -9.64 0.64
N CYS A 234 23.88 -9.50 -0.43
CA CYS A 234 24.23 -8.71 -1.63
C CYS A 234 22.95 -8.16 -2.29
N GLY A 235 23.09 -7.07 -3.08
CA GLY A 235 22.01 -6.58 -3.94
C GLY A 235 21.69 -7.49 -5.14
N CYS A 236 22.47 -8.56 -5.32
CA CYS A 236 22.31 -9.57 -6.35
C CYS A 236 21.19 -10.61 -6.07
N MET A 237 20.50 -10.47 -4.93
CA MET A 237 19.36 -11.30 -4.52
C MET A 237 18.14 -10.44 -4.21
N ILE A 238 16.97 -10.90 -4.65
CA ILE A 238 15.67 -10.33 -4.29
C ILE A 238 14.87 -11.42 -3.59
N VAL A 239 14.32 -11.11 -2.41
CA VAL A 239 13.46 -12.02 -1.65
C VAL A 239 12.04 -11.46 -1.62
N ASN A 240 11.12 -12.21 -2.21
CA ASN A 240 9.71 -11.88 -2.30
C ASN A 240 8.89 -12.83 -1.42
N TYR A 241 8.02 -12.26 -0.58
CA TYR A 241 7.15 -13.00 0.33
C TYR A 241 5.94 -12.16 0.71
N GLU A 242 4.91 -12.83 1.22
CA GLU A 242 3.70 -12.17 1.72
C GLU A 242 3.97 -11.52 3.09
N LYS A 243 3.86 -10.19 3.20
CA LYS A 243 4.16 -9.47 4.45
C LYS A 243 3.08 -9.60 5.54
N GLN A 244 2.16 -10.55 5.40
CA GLN A 244 1.08 -10.77 6.36
C GLN A 244 1.49 -11.72 7.47
N PRO A 245 0.94 -11.59 8.69
CA PRO A 245 1.18 -12.56 9.74
C PRO A 245 0.75 -13.97 9.30
N VAL A 246 1.58 -14.97 9.56
CA VAL A 246 1.30 -16.38 9.26
C VAL A 246 0.61 -16.99 10.47
N LEU A 247 -0.65 -17.43 10.31
CA LEU A 247 -1.43 -18.01 11.41
C LEU A 247 -0.91 -19.39 11.82
N LYS A 248 -1.39 -19.89 12.96
CA LYS A 248 -1.05 -21.23 13.45
C LYS A 248 -1.36 -22.29 12.39
N GLY A 249 -0.36 -23.12 12.07
CA GLY A 249 -0.49 -24.20 11.11
C GLY A 249 -0.28 -23.79 9.65
N ASP A 250 -0.23 -22.49 9.36
CA ASP A 250 0.00 -21.98 8.02
C ASP A 250 1.49 -21.87 7.70
N SER A 251 1.78 -21.79 6.40
CA SER A 251 3.13 -21.62 5.88
C SER A 251 3.21 -20.44 4.91
N ILE A 252 4.33 -19.74 4.95
CA ILE A 252 4.68 -18.70 3.99
C ILE A 252 5.77 -19.18 3.04
N LYS A 253 5.58 -18.89 1.74
CA LYS A 253 6.58 -19.14 0.71
C LYS A 253 7.49 -17.92 0.56
N MET A 254 8.79 -18.14 0.72
CA MET A 254 9.83 -17.15 0.45
C MET A 254 10.42 -17.45 -0.93
N LYS A 255 10.15 -16.61 -1.93
CA LYS A 255 10.72 -16.73 -3.28
C LYS A 255 12.00 -15.92 -3.36
N ILE A 256 13.07 -16.54 -3.84
CA ILE A 256 14.40 -15.93 -3.99
C ILE A 256 14.73 -15.89 -5.46
N ASP A 257 14.97 -14.70 -5.98
CA ASP A 257 15.45 -14.46 -7.32
C ASP A 257 16.92 -14.01 -7.23
N TYR A 258 17.83 -14.77 -7.84
CA TYR A 258 19.27 -14.53 -7.82
C TYR A 258 19.78 -14.19 -9.21
N ASN A 259 20.56 -13.12 -9.30
CA ASN A 259 21.28 -12.72 -10.51
C ASN A 259 22.78 -12.85 -10.26
N ALA A 260 23.47 -13.71 -11.00
CA ALA A 260 24.90 -13.93 -10.81
C ALA A 260 25.69 -12.73 -11.36
N GLU A 261 26.54 -12.13 -10.53
CA GLU A 261 27.42 -11.03 -10.95
C GLU A 261 28.53 -11.56 -11.88
N HIS A 262 29.05 -12.75 -11.58
CA HIS A 262 30.12 -13.43 -12.31
C HIS A 262 29.85 -14.95 -12.36
N PRO A 263 30.36 -15.67 -13.39
CA PRO A 263 30.33 -17.13 -13.38
C PRO A 263 31.21 -17.69 -12.26
N GLY A 264 30.78 -18.81 -11.67
CA GLY A 264 31.48 -19.53 -10.62
C GLY A 264 30.54 -20.10 -9.56
N TYR A 265 31.13 -20.80 -8.59
CA TYR A 265 30.44 -21.21 -7.37
C TYR A 265 30.06 -19.97 -6.55
N PHE A 266 28.87 -20.00 -5.94
CA PHE A 266 28.46 -18.98 -4.98
C PHE A 266 27.83 -19.62 -3.75
N GLU A 267 28.01 -18.94 -2.61
CA GLU A 267 27.27 -19.15 -1.38
C GLU A 267 26.89 -17.79 -0.83
N LYS A 268 25.60 -17.56 -0.57
CA LYS A 268 25.07 -16.29 -0.06
C LYS A 268 24.13 -16.55 1.12
N THR A 269 23.92 -15.54 1.96
CA THR A 269 23.12 -15.66 3.18
C THR A 269 21.92 -14.72 3.16
N ILE A 270 20.78 -15.22 3.61
CA ILE A 270 19.55 -14.47 3.87
C ILE A 270 19.30 -14.54 5.37
N THR A 271 19.15 -13.39 6.03
CA THR A 271 18.87 -13.28 7.45
C THR A 271 17.42 -12.84 7.64
N ILE A 272 16.66 -13.57 8.45
CA ILE A 272 15.23 -13.31 8.69
C ILE A 272 15.04 -12.95 10.15
N TYR A 273 14.54 -11.74 10.39
CA TYR A 273 14.11 -11.26 11.68
C TYR A 273 12.59 -11.44 11.79
N CYS A 274 12.15 -12.15 12.82
CA CYS A 274 10.75 -12.41 13.12
C CYS A 274 10.52 -12.53 14.63
N ASN A 275 9.25 -12.60 15.05
CA ASN A 275 8.82 -12.82 16.43
C ASN A 275 8.85 -14.30 16.86
N ALA A 276 9.89 -15.05 16.46
CA ALA A 276 10.03 -16.46 16.83
C ALA A 276 11.29 -16.72 17.65
N GLU A 277 11.21 -17.68 18.57
CA GLU A 277 12.34 -18.10 19.40
C GLU A 277 13.51 -18.56 18.50
N GLY A 278 14.68 -17.93 18.67
CA GLY A 278 15.87 -18.18 17.82
C GLY A 278 16.05 -17.22 16.65
N SER A 279 15.17 -16.21 16.51
CA SER A 279 15.36 -15.08 15.60
C SER A 279 16.61 -14.25 16.00
N PRO A 280 17.46 -13.81 15.05
CA PRO A 280 17.30 -13.98 13.61
C PRO A 280 17.77 -15.33 13.07
N PHE A 281 17.08 -15.84 12.05
CA PHE A 281 17.43 -17.07 11.36
C PHE A 281 18.28 -16.79 10.12
N LYS A 282 19.32 -17.60 9.89
CA LYS A 282 20.20 -17.49 8.72
C LYS A 282 19.96 -18.67 7.78
N LEU A 283 19.51 -18.37 6.57
CA LEU A 283 19.43 -19.33 5.47
C LEU A 283 20.58 -19.13 4.50
N LYS A 284 21.12 -20.25 4.02
CA LYS A 284 22.19 -20.27 3.02
C LYS A 284 21.63 -20.66 1.67
N ILE A 285 21.99 -19.91 0.64
CA ILE A 285 21.76 -20.28 -0.75
C ILE A 285 23.09 -20.61 -1.41
N LYS A 286 23.13 -21.63 -2.26
CA LYS A 286 24.33 -22.02 -2.99
C LYS A 286 24.00 -22.48 -4.41
N GLY A 287 25.01 -22.51 -5.27
CA GLY A 287 24.91 -23.05 -6.61
C GLY A 287 26.16 -22.77 -7.43
N GLU A 288 26.07 -23.04 -8.74
CA GLU A 288 27.17 -22.80 -9.68
C GLU A 288 26.63 -22.09 -10.94
N ALA A 289 27.06 -20.85 -11.15
CA ALA A 289 26.71 -20.07 -12.33
C ALA A 289 27.77 -20.30 -13.43
N ARG A 290 27.36 -20.69 -14.64
CA ARG A 290 28.27 -21.01 -15.76
C ARG A 290 28.05 -20.13 -16.97
#